data_AF-A0A942NRZ9-F1
#
_entry.id   AF-A0A942NRZ9-F1
#
_cell.length_a   1.000
_cell.length_b   1.000
_cell.length_c   1.000
_cell.angle_alpha   90.00
_cell.angle_beta   90.00
_cell.angle_gamma   90.00
#
_symmetry.space_group_name_H-M   'P 1'
#
loop_
_entity.id
_entity.type
_entity.pdbx_description
1 polymer ?
#
loop_
_entity_poly.entity_id
_entity_poly.type
_entity_poly.pdbx_seq_one_letter_code
_entity_poly.pdbx_strand_id
1 'polypeptide(L)'
;IVQALSKLTLYRIQEKARLAVEAGDYEKATQHLQRLATHLLSQGEKSLARTILLEAQHIEQQKSFTDGGEKHIKYATRSLLMPGERIS
;
A
#
# COMPACT_ATOMS: atom_id res chain seq x y z
N ILE A 1 8.44 7.17 -19.21
CA ILE A 1 9.12 7.77 -18.02
C ILE A 1 8.15 7.98 -16.85
N VAL A 2 7.01 8.67 -17.02
CA VAL A 2 6.04 8.96 -15.95
C VAL A 2 5.55 7.71 -15.19
N GLN A 3 5.25 6.61 -15.89
CA GLN A 3 4.81 5.37 -15.21
C GLN A 3 5.89 4.77 -14.29
N ALA A 4 7.18 4.84 -14.65
CA ALA A 4 8.26 4.31 -13.81
C ALA A 4 8.47 5.13 -12.52
N LEU A 5 8.25 6.45 -12.57
CA LEU A 5 8.32 7.34 -11.41
C LEU A 5 7.13 7.12 -10.47
N SER A 6 5.93 6.92 -11.03
CA SER A 6 4.74 6.58 -10.27
C SER A 6 4.92 5.25 -9.51
N LYS A 7 5.55 4.27 -10.16
CA LYS A 7 5.89 2.96 -9.61
C LYS A 7 6.84 3.04 -8.40
N LEU A 8 7.94 3.80 -8.52
CA LEU A 8 8.90 3.99 -7.43
C LEU A 8 8.26 4.67 -6.21
N THR A 9 7.31 5.58 -6.47
CA THR A 9 6.57 6.27 -5.41
C THR A 9 5.73 5.30 -4.58
N LEU A 10 4.94 4.42 -5.21
CA LEU A 10 4.11 3.43 -4.50
C LEU A 10 4.95 2.53 -3.59
N TYR A 11 6.06 1.99 -4.12
CA TYR A 11 6.96 1.12 -3.36
C TYR A 11 7.58 1.83 -2.14
N ARG A 12 8.04 3.08 -2.32
CA ARG A 12 8.61 3.87 -1.22
C ARG A 12 7.58 4.17 -0.13
N ILE A 13 6.33 4.41 -0.49
CA ILE A 13 5.29 4.69 0.49
C ILE A 13 4.95 3.43 1.28
N GLN A 14 4.79 2.30 0.59
CA GLN A 14 4.57 1.01 1.22
C GLN A 14 5.69 0.67 2.20
N GLU A 15 6.95 0.79 1.78
CA GLU A 15 8.09 0.46 2.65
C GLU A 15 8.14 1.36 3.89
N LYS A 16 7.82 2.65 3.74
CA LYS A 16 7.69 3.56 4.88
C LYS A 16 6.58 3.15 5.84
N ALA A 17 5.44 2.67 5.34
CA ALA A 17 4.37 2.17 6.19
C ALA A 17 4.83 0.95 7.00
N ARG A 18 5.52 0.00 6.35
CA ARG A 18 6.09 -1.19 7.01
C ARG A 18 7.07 -0.82 8.12
N LEU A 19 8.05 0.03 7.81
CA LEU A 19 9.04 0.50 8.79
C LEU A 19 8.40 1.24 9.97
N ALA A 20 7.32 1.99 9.72
CA ALA A 20 6.59 2.67 10.78
C ALA A 20 5.87 1.69 11.71
N VAL A 21 5.24 0.63 11.18
CA VAL A 21 4.65 -0.45 12.00
C VAL A 21 5.74 -1.15 12.83
N GLU A 22 6.88 -1.48 12.23
CA GLU A 22 8.03 -2.11 12.93
C GLU A 22 8.58 -1.23 14.06
N ALA A 23 8.55 0.10 13.88
CA ALA A 23 8.96 1.07 14.89
C ALA A 23 7.88 1.33 15.97
N GLY A 24 6.68 0.75 15.84
CA GLY A 24 5.54 1.04 16.71
C GLY A 24 4.87 2.40 16.46
N ASP A 25 5.21 3.08 15.36
CA ASP A 25 4.65 4.37 14.94
C ASP A 25 3.41 4.13 14.04
N TYR A 26 2.34 3.63 14.67
CA TYR A 26 1.12 3.21 13.98
C TYR A 26 0.38 4.36 13.32
N GLU A 27 0.41 5.56 13.89
CA GLU A 27 -0.20 6.75 13.30
C GLU A 27 0.47 7.08 11.95
N LYS A 28 1.80 7.08 11.92
CA LYS A 28 2.58 7.32 10.71
C LYS A 28 2.42 6.20 9.68
N ALA A 29 2.30 4.96 10.14
CA ALA A 29 1.98 3.83 9.27
C ALA A 29 0.63 4.05 8.56
N THR A 30 -0.42 4.41 9.31
CA THR A 30 -1.75 4.71 8.78
C THR A 30 -1.71 5.87 7.78
N GLN A 31 -1.01 6.96 8.09
CA GLN A 31 -0.82 8.09 7.17
C GLN A 31 -0.13 7.68 5.87
N HIS A 32 0.88 6.81 5.94
CA HIS A 32 1.54 6.27 4.75
C HIS A 32 0.61 5.41 3.91
N LEU A 33 -0.18 4.53 4.51
CA LEU A 33 -1.16 3.71 3.80
C LEU A 33 -2.28 4.55 3.17
N GLN A 34 -2.78 5.58 3.84
CA GLN A 34 -3.75 6.51 3.27
C GLN A 34 -3.20 7.20 2.01
N ARG A 35 -1.96 7.70 2.07
CA ARG A 35 -1.30 8.33 0.91
C ARG A 35 -1.09 7.33 -0.23
N LEU A 36 -0.76 6.08 0.09
CA LEU A 36 -0.65 5.00 -0.90
C LEU A 36 -2.00 4.76 -1.59
N ALA A 37 -3.09 4.69 -0.83
CA ALA A 37 -4.44 4.56 -1.37
C ALA A 37 -4.83 5.75 -2.25
N THR A 38 -4.51 6.99 -1.87
CA THR A 38 -4.74 8.18 -2.71
C THR A 38 -4.04 8.06 -4.06
N HIS A 39 -2.78 7.61 -4.10
CA HIS A 39 -2.08 7.39 -5.37
C HIS A 39 -2.71 6.28 -6.21
N LEU A 40 -3.14 5.18 -5.59
CA LEU A 40 -3.82 4.09 -6.30
C LEU A 40 -5.17 4.54 -6.88
N LEU A 41 -5.94 5.33 -6.13
CA LEU A 41 -7.18 5.94 -6.63
C LEU A 41 -6.92 6.82 -7.84
N SER A 42 -5.87 7.65 -7.80
CA SER A 42 -5.48 8.51 -8.94
C SER A 42 -5.07 7.72 -10.18
N GLN A 43 -4.69 6.45 -10.03
CA GLN A 43 -4.32 5.53 -11.12
C GLN A 43 -5.48 4.63 -11.55
N GLY A 44 -6.67 4.73 -10.93
CA GLY A 44 -7.83 3.90 -11.22
C GLY A 44 -7.86 2.55 -10.49
N GLU A 45 -6.87 2.25 -9.65
CA GLU A 45 -6.73 0.98 -8.92
C GLU A 45 -7.60 0.96 -7.64
N LYS A 46 -8.92 1.13 -7.83
CA LYS A 46 -9.91 1.35 -6.75
C LYS A 46 -10.02 0.20 -5.75
N SER A 47 -9.97 -1.04 -6.24
CA SER A 47 -10.07 -2.24 -5.39
C SER A 47 -8.89 -2.31 -4.42
N LEU A 48 -7.67 -2.19 -4.96
CA LEU A 48 -6.46 -2.20 -4.13
C LEU A 48 -6.44 -1.02 -3.16
N ALA A 49 -6.83 0.18 -3.59
CA ALA A 49 -6.93 1.33 -2.71
C ALA A 49 -7.86 1.07 -1.51
N ARG A 50 -9.02 0.43 -1.73
CA ARG A 50 -9.93 0.05 -0.65
C ARG A 50 -9.29 -0.94 0.31
N THR A 51 -8.59 -1.96 -0.18
CA THR A 51 -7.88 -2.91 0.68
C THR A 51 -6.83 -2.21 1.54
N ILE A 52 -6.07 -1.27 0.96
CA ILE A 52 -5.06 -0.50 1.71
C ILE A 52 -5.68 0.38 2.80
N LEU A 53 -6.86 0.98 2.55
CA LEU A 53 -7.57 1.74 3.57
C LEU A 53 -8.08 0.86 4.72
N LEU A 54 -8.52 -0.37 4.42
CA LEU A 54 -8.91 -1.33 5.45
C LEU A 54 -7.72 -1.74 6.32
N GLU A 55 -6.56 -1.96 5.73
CA GLU A 55 -5.32 -2.22 6.49
C GLU A 55 -4.90 -1.02 7.34
N ALA A 56 -5.05 0.20 6.83
CA ALA A 56 -4.78 1.42 7.60
C ALA A 56 -5.68 1.51 8.85
N GLN A 57 -6.98 1.22 8.68
CA GLN A 57 -7.92 1.15 9.79
C GLN A 57 -7.57 0.01 10.77
N HIS A 58 -7.14 -1.14 10.26
CA HIS A 58 -6.74 -2.26 11.10
C HIS A 58 -5.49 -1.92 11.93
N ILE A 59 -4.47 -1.28 11.35
CA ILE A 59 -3.29 -0.82 12.08
C ILE A 59 -3.65 0.19 13.17
N GLU A 60 -4.55 1.13 12.87
CA GLU A 60 -5.02 2.10 13.86
C GLU A 60 -5.68 1.43 15.07
N GLN A 61 -6.44 0.35 14.85
CA GLN A 61 -7.19 -0.35 15.90
C GLN A 61 -6.38 -1.43 16.62
N GLN A 62 -5.61 -2.22 15.87
CA GLN A 62 -4.95 -3.44 16.33
C GLN A 62 -3.44 -3.31 16.44
N LYS A 63 -2.86 -2.18 16.00
CA LYS A 63 -1.41 -1.92 16.09
C LYS A 63 -0.56 -2.97 15.34
N SER A 64 -1.14 -3.57 14.31
CA SER A 64 -0.49 -4.54 13.43
C SER A 64 -1.17 -4.55 12.08
N PHE A 65 -0.52 -5.13 11.06
CA PHE A 65 -1.23 -5.56 9.86
C PHE A 65 -2.18 -6.72 10.17
N THR A 66 -3.16 -6.96 9.29
CA THR A 66 -3.91 -8.21 9.32
C THR A 66 -3.01 -9.40 8.96
N ASP A 67 -3.47 -10.62 9.25
CA ASP A 67 -2.78 -11.82 8.77
C ASP A 67 -2.75 -11.82 7.23
N GLY A 68 -1.54 -11.78 6.67
CA GLY A 68 -1.32 -11.70 5.23
C GLY A 68 -1.51 -10.31 4.60
N GLY A 69 -2.02 -9.30 5.32
CA GLY A 69 -2.26 -7.95 4.81
C GLY A 69 -0.99 -7.29 4.24
N GLU A 70 0.11 -7.37 4.97
CA GLU A 70 1.42 -6.86 4.53
C GLU A 70 1.89 -7.53 3.22
N LYS A 71 1.77 -8.86 3.15
CA LYS A 71 2.12 -9.64 1.95
C LYS A 71 1.23 -9.26 0.78
N HIS A 72 -0.07 -9.15 1.00
CA HIS A 72 -1.03 -8.77 -0.03
C HIS A 72 -0.70 -7.39 -0.59
N ILE A 73 -0.46 -6.37 0.26
CA ILE A 73 -0.04 -5.04 -0.18
C ILE A 73 1.24 -5.14 -1.03
N LYS A 74 2.24 -5.89 -0.57
CA LYS A 74 3.51 -6.08 -1.28
C LYS A 74 3.36 -6.72 -2.64
N TYR A 75 2.54 -7.76 -2.78
CA TYR A 75 2.37 -8.45 -4.06
C TYR A 75 1.45 -7.69 -5.00
N ALA A 76 0.39 -7.06 -4.49
CA ALA A 76 -0.52 -6.28 -5.30
C ALA A 76 0.15 -5.02 -5.88
N THR A 77 0.93 -4.28 -5.09
CA THR A 77 1.72 -3.17 -5.62
C THR A 77 2.79 -3.64 -6.61
N ARG A 78 3.39 -4.82 -6.38
CA ARG A 78 4.36 -5.43 -7.31
C ARG A 78 3.72 -5.87 -8.63
N SER A 79 2.50 -6.39 -8.62
CA SER A 79 1.76 -6.76 -9.85
C SER A 79 1.55 -5.52 -10.74
N LEU A 80 1.25 -4.36 -10.16
CA LEU A 80 1.19 -3.08 -10.90
C LEU A 80 2.52 -2.67 -11.55
N LEU A 81 3.65 -3.26 -11.12
CA LEU A 81 4.97 -3.00 -11.68
C LEU A 81 5.23 -3.81 -12.96
N MET A 82 4.60 -4.99 -13.09
CA MET A 82 4.82 -5.93 -14.19
C MET A 82 3.92 -5.58 -15.40
N PRO A 83 4.48 -5.16 -16.54
CA PRO A 83 3.69 -4.99 -17.76
C PRO A 83 3.31 -6.39 -18.27
N GLY A 84 2.07 -6.82 -18.05
CA GLY A 84 1.53 -8.06 -18.66
C GLY A 84 0.67 -8.95 -17.76
N GLU A 85 0.59 -8.70 -16.45
CA GLU A 85 -0.07 -9.62 -15.50
C GLU A 85 -1.35 -9.00 -14.88
N ARG A 86 -2.14 -8.27 -15.68
CA ARG A 86 -3.55 -8.04 -15.33
C ARG A 86 -4.30 -9.34 -15.63
N ILE A 87 -4.29 -10.26 -14.68
CA ILE A 87 -5.12 -11.47 -14.75
C ILE A 87 -6.58 -10.98 -14.87
N SER A 88 -7.24 -11.40 -15.94
CA SER A 88 -8.64 -11.08 -16.25
C SER A 88 -9.59 -11.88 -15.40
#